data_AF-A0A7H9APH9-F1
#
_entry.id   AF-A0A7H9APH9-F1
#
_cell.length_a   1.000
_cell.length_b   1.000
_cell.length_c   1.000
_cell.angle_alpha   90.00
_cell.angle_beta   90.00
_cell.angle_gamma   90.00
#
_symmetry.space_group_name_H-M   'P 1'
#
loop_
_entity.id
_entity.type
_entity.pdbx_description
1 polymer ?
#
loop_
_entity_poly.entity_id
_entity_poly.type
_entity_poly.pdbx_seq_one_letter_code
_entity_poly.pdbx_strand_id
1 'polypeptide(L)'
;MDNKSSFKSDLEKEQKLALLLDTYYKENLNHYTFERVSDIAQQLAGIDVIFKNSATQQSYYLDEKAQLDYVNEDLPTFAFELCYQKNGKVKEGWLFDTAKKTDFYALVTGIYSDAPNTFTSCKITFVNRKKLIGFLKNRNIDKSVLDEYLTTYEGEQGKIELRELKAKTEGYLYFSNLNKVEKPINLILRLEFLLTNGLAKRLV
;
A
#
# COMPACT_ATOMS: atom_id res chain seq x y z
N MET A 1 25.15 11.09 -2.31
CA MET A 1 24.86 12.32 -1.55
C MET A 1 23.40 12.25 -1.10
N ASP A 2 23.17 12.53 0.18
CA ASP A 2 21.90 12.85 0.86
C ASP A 2 20.75 11.83 0.93
N ASN A 3 20.97 10.66 1.54
CA ASN A 3 19.87 9.78 2.01
C ASN A 3 19.39 10.08 3.44
N LYS A 4 20.03 11.02 4.17
CA LYS A 4 19.62 11.41 5.54
C LYS A 4 18.54 12.50 5.56
N SER A 5 18.45 13.33 4.51
CA SER A 5 17.51 14.46 4.47
C SER A 5 16.11 14.06 4.01
N SER A 6 15.98 13.05 3.13
CA SER A 6 14.68 12.55 2.66
C SER A 6 13.93 11.78 3.74
N PHE A 7 14.60 10.82 4.40
CA PHE A 7 13.98 9.96 5.40
C PHE A 7 13.28 10.73 6.54
N LYS A 8 13.94 11.77 7.08
CA LYS A 8 13.35 12.58 8.16
C LYS A 8 12.14 13.38 7.66
N SER A 9 12.23 13.95 6.46
CA SER A 9 11.13 14.69 5.83
C SER A 9 9.94 13.76 5.55
N ASP A 10 10.19 12.54 5.06
CA ASP A 10 9.14 11.57 4.75
C ASP A 10 8.44 11.10 6.03
N LEU A 11 9.21 10.83 7.09
CA LEU A 11 8.66 10.51 8.41
C LEU A 11 7.81 11.66 8.98
N GLU A 12 8.25 12.91 8.84
CA GLU A 12 7.48 14.08 9.28
C GLU A 12 6.17 14.24 8.49
N LYS A 13 6.17 13.93 7.19
CA LYS A 13 4.94 13.93 6.37
C LYS A 13 3.98 12.83 6.80
N GLU A 14 4.47 11.61 7.01
CA GLU A 14 3.65 10.48 7.48
C GLU A 14 2.98 10.80 8.83
N GLN A 15 3.74 11.36 9.78
CA GLN A 15 3.20 11.77 11.08
C GLN A 15 2.10 12.82 10.98
N LYS A 16 2.23 13.77 10.05
CA LYS A 16 1.21 14.81 9.85
C LYS A 16 -0.02 14.27 9.13
N LEU A 17 0.17 13.36 8.17
CA LEU A 17 -0.94 12.67 7.51
C LEU A 17 -1.72 11.82 8.52
N ALA A 18 -1.03 11.12 9.42
CA ALA A 18 -1.64 10.30 10.47
C ALA A 18 -2.69 11.06 11.31
N LEU A 19 -2.45 12.35 11.62
CA LEU A 19 -3.42 13.19 12.34
C LEU A 19 -4.73 13.37 11.57
N LEU A 20 -4.64 13.52 10.24
CA LEU A 20 -5.82 13.61 9.38
C LEU A 20 -6.54 12.25 9.31
N LEU A 21 -5.80 11.15 9.18
CA LEU A 21 -6.38 9.80 9.15
C LEU A 21 -7.13 9.48 10.45
N ASP A 22 -6.57 9.84 11.60
CA ASP A 22 -7.20 9.66 12.91
C ASP A 22 -8.54 10.39 13.02
N THR A 23 -8.62 11.59 12.44
CA THR A 23 -9.86 12.37 12.36
C THR A 23 -10.91 11.60 11.55
N TYR A 24 -10.54 11.09 10.37
CA TYR A 24 -11.46 10.32 9.54
C TYR A 24 -11.88 8.99 10.17
N TYR A 25 -10.98 8.27 10.83
CA TYR A 25 -11.33 7.06 11.55
C TYR A 25 -12.32 7.35 12.68
N LYS A 26 -12.07 8.40 13.47
CA LYS A 26 -12.95 8.80 14.57
C LYS A 26 -14.34 9.21 14.09
N GLU A 27 -14.43 9.94 12.98
CA GLU A 27 -15.70 10.46 12.44
C GLU A 27 -16.53 9.41 11.70
N ASN A 28 -15.89 8.47 11.02
CA ASN A 28 -16.56 7.56 10.09
C ASN A 28 -16.69 6.12 10.59
N LEU A 29 -15.94 5.71 11.62
CA LEU A 29 -15.95 4.34 12.15
C LEU A 29 -16.66 4.22 13.50
N ASN A 30 -17.93 4.64 13.56
CA ASN A 30 -18.74 4.70 14.80
C ASN A 30 -18.90 3.36 15.57
N HIS A 31 -18.64 2.23 14.92
CA HIS A 31 -18.72 0.89 15.53
C HIS A 31 -17.35 0.30 15.89
N TYR A 32 -16.30 1.09 15.77
CA TYR A 32 -14.93 0.69 16.04
C TYR A 32 -14.23 1.71 16.92
N THR A 33 -13.38 1.21 17.80
CA THR A 33 -12.30 2.01 18.40
C THR A 33 -11.01 1.72 17.65
N PHE A 34 -10.05 2.63 17.72
CA PHE A 34 -8.73 2.40 17.14
C PHE A 34 -7.59 2.80 18.08
N GLU A 35 -6.44 2.15 17.91
CA GLU A 35 -5.20 2.49 18.58
C GLU A 35 -4.05 2.50 17.58
N ARG A 36 -3.16 3.50 17.69
CA ARG A 36 -1.91 3.54 16.91
C ARG A 36 -0.85 2.67 17.56
N VAL A 37 -0.12 1.94 16.75
CA VAL A 37 0.98 1.08 17.18
C VAL A 37 2.28 1.87 17.11
N SER A 38 2.94 2.02 18.26
CA SER A 38 4.29 2.59 18.36
C SER A 38 5.38 1.52 18.56
N ASP A 39 4.99 0.26 18.76
CA ASP A 39 5.93 -0.84 18.92
C ASP A 39 6.58 -1.19 17.58
N ILE A 40 7.92 -1.13 17.56
CA ILE A 40 8.71 -1.30 16.34
C ILE A 40 8.53 -2.71 15.76
N ALA A 41 8.42 -3.75 16.60
CA ALA A 41 8.27 -5.12 16.11
C ALA A 41 6.92 -5.32 15.41
N GLN A 42 5.85 -4.72 15.93
CA GLN A 42 4.53 -4.73 15.30
C GLN A 42 4.49 -3.88 14.02
N GLN A 43 5.11 -2.70 13.99
CA GLN A 43 5.22 -1.89 12.77
C GLN A 43 5.99 -2.64 11.68
N LEU A 44 7.09 -3.31 12.03
CA LEU A 44 7.83 -4.17 11.10
C LEU A 44 6.98 -5.35 10.59
N ALA A 45 6.01 -5.82 11.39
CA ALA A 45 5.02 -6.81 10.98
C ALA A 45 3.86 -6.23 10.14
N GLY A 46 3.90 -4.95 9.78
CA GLY A 46 2.88 -4.27 8.98
C GLY A 46 1.63 -3.93 9.78
N ILE A 47 1.79 -3.41 10.99
CA ILE A 47 0.70 -2.95 11.83
C ILE A 47 0.99 -1.52 12.29
N ASP A 48 0.26 -0.56 11.72
CA ASP A 48 0.30 0.85 12.11
C ASP A 48 -0.86 1.20 13.03
N VAL A 49 -2.02 0.59 12.78
CA VAL A 49 -3.26 0.86 13.52
C VAL A 49 -4.00 -0.45 13.77
N ILE A 50 -4.59 -0.59 14.96
CA ILE A 50 -5.46 -1.71 15.31
C ILE A 50 -6.88 -1.16 15.45
N PHE A 51 -7.79 -1.69 14.64
CA PHE A 51 -9.22 -1.42 14.79
C PHE A 51 -9.86 -2.51 15.62
N LYS A 52 -10.70 -2.13 16.58
CA LYS A 52 -11.43 -3.06 17.42
C LYS A 52 -12.92 -2.78 17.33
N ASN A 53 -13.68 -3.77 16.89
CA ASN A 53 -15.14 -3.67 16.82
C ASN A 53 -15.71 -3.55 18.23
N SER A 54 -16.49 -2.51 18.50
CA SER A 54 -16.98 -2.22 19.85
C SER A 54 -17.97 -3.26 20.36
N ALA A 55 -18.73 -3.93 19.48
CA ALA A 55 -19.72 -4.93 19.86
C ALA A 55 -19.10 -6.33 20.01
N THR A 56 -18.28 -6.77 19.05
CA THR A 56 -17.74 -8.13 19.02
C THR A 56 -16.37 -8.25 19.70
N GLN A 57 -15.72 -7.13 19.98
CA GLN A 57 -14.33 -7.05 20.46
C GLN A 57 -13.29 -7.64 19.48
N GLN A 58 -13.70 -7.97 18.25
CA GLN A 58 -12.79 -8.45 17.21
C GLN A 58 -11.82 -7.35 16.79
N SER A 59 -10.53 -7.67 16.80
CA SER A 59 -9.47 -6.78 16.32
C SER A 59 -9.15 -7.05 14.85
N TYR A 60 -8.73 -6.00 14.15
CA TYR A 60 -8.23 -6.01 12.78
C TYR A 60 -6.94 -5.20 12.73
N TYR A 61 -5.92 -5.73 12.07
CA TYR A 61 -4.62 -5.11 11.95
C TYR A 61 -4.47 -4.39 10.61
N LEU A 62 -4.15 -3.10 10.65
CA LEU A 62 -4.06 -2.24 9.48
C LEU A 62 -2.64 -1.77 9.24
N ASP A 63 -2.26 -1.74 7.97
CA ASP A 63 -1.03 -1.14 7.45
C ASP A 63 -1.44 0.06 6.59
N GLU A 64 -1.02 1.26 6.99
CA GLU A 64 -1.30 2.51 6.28
C GLU A 64 -0.29 2.68 5.15
N LYS A 65 -0.79 2.82 3.92
CA LYS A 65 0.04 3.00 2.73
C LYS A 65 -0.42 4.26 1.99
N ALA A 66 0.46 5.24 1.85
CA ALA A 66 0.10 6.55 1.30
C ALA A 66 0.87 6.91 0.03
N GLN A 67 0.21 7.63 -0.88
CA GLN A 67 0.81 8.20 -2.09
C GLN A 67 1.39 9.60 -1.83
N LEU A 68 2.30 9.73 -0.86
CA LEU A 68 2.88 11.01 -0.46
C LEU A 68 3.73 11.69 -1.55
N ASP A 69 4.20 10.93 -2.54
CA ASP A 69 4.88 11.47 -3.73
C ASP A 69 3.92 12.19 -4.69
N TYR A 70 2.60 12.00 -4.53
CA TYR A 70 1.54 12.49 -5.42
C TYR A 70 0.57 13.43 -4.67
N VAL A 71 1.08 14.24 -3.75
CA VAL A 71 0.27 15.25 -3.07
C VAL A 71 -0.28 16.25 -4.11
N ASN A 72 -1.56 16.59 -3.99
CA ASN A 72 -2.37 17.35 -4.94
C ASN A 72 -2.64 16.64 -6.28
N GLU A 73 -2.43 15.33 -6.34
CA GLU A 73 -2.82 14.48 -7.45
C GLU A 73 -3.72 13.32 -6.97
N ASP A 74 -4.71 12.96 -7.79
CA ASP A 74 -5.68 11.89 -7.51
C ASP A 74 -5.50 10.74 -8.48
N LEU A 75 -4.51 9.89 -8.21
CA LEU A 75 -4.22 8.76 -9.07
C LEU A 75 -5.29 7.66 -8.96
N PRO A 76 -5.74 7.07 -10.08
CA PRO A 76 -6.75 6.01 -10.08
C PRO A 76 -6.17 4.62 -9.73
N THR A 77 -4.93 4.55 -9.27
CA THR A 77 -4.15 3.33 -9.08
C THR A 77 -3.37 3.36 -7.78
N PHE A 78 -3.03 2.18 -7.24
CA PHE A 78 -2.12 2.05 -6.12
C PHE A 78 -1.03 1.00 -6.42
N ALA A 79 0.18 1.21 -5.89
CA ALA A 79 1.31 0.32 -6.05
C ALA A 79 1.40 -0.69 -4.89
N PHE A 80 1.42 -1.98 -5.23
CA PHE A 80 1.62 -3.05 -4.27
C PHE A 80 3.02 -3.64 -4.44
N GLU A 81 3.88 -3.51 -3.43
CA GLU A 81 5.27 -3.93 -3.53
C GLU A 81 5.38 -5.45 -3.53
N LEU A 82 6.05 -5.98 -4.57
CA LEU A 82 6.30 -7.40 -4.74
C LEU A 82 7.67 -7.79 -4.22
N CYS A 83 8.69 -7.00 -4.57
CA CYS A 83 10.05 -7.18 -4.10
C CYS A 83 10.87 -5.90 -4.30
N TYR A 84 12.01 -5.85 -3.61
CA TYR A 84 13.00 -4.78 -3.71
C TYR A 84 14.39 -5.32 -3.39
N GLN A 85 15.44 -4.58 -3.75
CA GLN A 85 16.82 -4.87 -3.42
C GLN A 85 17.26 -4.07 -2.21
N LYS A 86 17.91 -4.74 -1.25
CA LYS A 86 18.55 -4.09 -0.11
C LYS A 86 19.86 -4.78 0.21
N ASN A 87 20.96 -4.02 0.24
CA ASN A 87 22.32 -4.52 0.48
C ASN A 87 22.69 -5.69 -0.46
N GLY A 88 22.36 -5.56 -1.75
CA GLY A 88 22.64 -6.57 -2.77
C GLY A 88 21.80 -7.85 -2.69
N LYS A 89 20.79 -7.89 -1.83
CA LYS A 89 19.86 -9.04 -1.70
C LYS A 89 18.45 -8.63 -2.09
N VAL A 90 17.76 -9.49 -2.82
CA VAL A 90 16.32 -9.36 -3.07
C VAL A 90 15.58 -9.64 -1.77
N LYS A 91 14.64 -8.76 -1.46
CA LYS A 91 13.72 -8.81 -0.32
C LYS A 91 12.31 -8.92 -0.84
N GLU A 92 11.50 -9.68 -0.12
CA GLU A 92 10.07 -9.80 -0.41
C GLU A 92 9.37 -8.49 -0.04
N GLY A 93 8.51 -8.03 -0.93
CA GLY A 93 7.66 -6.88 -0.72
C GLY A 93 6.45 -7.23 0.14
N TRP A 94 5.85 -6.20 0.71
CA TRP A 94 4.82 -6.36 1.75
C TRP A 94 3.53 -7.04 1.28
N LEU A 95 3.25 -7.16 -0.02
CA LEU A 95 2.02 -7.82 -0.50
C LEU A 95 2.04 -9.32 -0.15
N PHE A 96 3.10 -10.04 -0.57
CA PHE A 96 3.21 -11.49 -0.43
C PHE A 96 4.02 -11.95 0.78
N ASP A 97 4.69 -11.03 1.48
CA ASP A 97 5.43 -11.34 2.70
C ASP A 97 4.53 -11.98 3.77
N THR A 98 4.80 -13.25 4.06
CA THR A 98 4.03 -14.05 5.01
C THR A 98 4.32 -13.70 6.47
N ALA A 99 5.39 -12.96 6.75
CA ALA A 99 5.68 -12.43 8.08
C ALA A 99 4.78 -11.22 8.43
N LYS A 100 4.12 -10.61 7.44
CA LYS A 100 3.17 -9.52 7.66
C LYS A 100 1.87 -10.03 8.27
N LYS A 101 1.46 -9.38 9.35
CA LYS A 101 0.25 -9.67 10.13
C LYS A 101 -0.95 -8.81 9.72
N THR A 102 -0.79 -7.98 8.69
CA THR A 102 -1.81 -7.08 8.17
C THR A 102 -3.06 -7.83 7.68
N ASP A 103 -4.22 -7.43 8.18
CA ASP A 103 -5.53 -7.86 7.68
C ASP A 103 -6.01 -6.96 6.53
N PHE A 104 -5.83 -5.65 6.69
CA PHE A 104 -6.24 -4.64 5.72
C PHE A 104 -5.14 -3.63 5.43
N TYR A 105 -4.99 -3.25 4.17
CA TYR A 105 -4.24 -2.05 3.81
C TYR A 105 -5.19 -0.86 3.84
N ALA A 106 -4.82 0.21 4.54
CA ALA A 106 -5.47 1.51 4.43
C ALA A 106 -4.75 2.33 3.35
N LEU A 107 -5.25 2.26 2.11
CA LEU A 107 -4.66 2.97 0.99
C LEU A 107 -5.09 4.42 1.01
N VAL A 108 -4.14 5.32 1.23
CA VAL A 108 -4.34 6.76 1.27
C VAL A 108 -3.95 7.38 -0.07
N THR A 109 -4.94 7.98 -0.73
CA THR A 109 -4.86 8.48 -2.11
C THR A 109 -5.55 9.83 -2.23
N GLY A 110 -5.30 10.58 -3.31
CA GLY A 110 -5.92 11.90 -3.49
C GLY A 110 -5.66 12.82 -2.30
N ILE A 111 -4.40 12.89 -1.86
CA ILE A 111 -3.98 13.64 -0.68
C ILE A 111 -3.80 15.10 -1.09
N TYR A 112 -4.54 16.02 -0.48
CA TYR A 112 -4.47 17.45 -0.77
C TYR A 112 -3.85 18.23 0.39
N SER A 113 -3.10 19.28 0.05
CA SER A 113 -2.36 20.10 1.01
C SER A 113 -2.40 21.56 0.56
N ASP A 114 -2.95 22.44 1.39
CA ASP A 114 -3.08 23.88 1.08
C ASP A 114 -1.87 24.70 1.54
N ALA A 115 -1.05 24.13 2.43
CA ALA A 115 0.23 24.67 2.86
C ALA A 115 1.24 23.52 3.03
N PRO A 116 2.56 23.80 3.03
CA PRO A 116 3.57 22.77 3.20
C PRO A 116 3.33 21.90 4.44
N ASN A 117 3.11 20.60 4.22
CA ASN A 117 2.83 19.61 5.26
C ASN A 117 1.54 19.86 6.07
N THR A 118 0.55 20.56 5.51
CA THR A 118 -0.78 20.71 6.11
C THR A 118 -1.78 20.03 5.19
N PHE A 119 -2.02 18.73 5.45
CA PHE A 119 -2.96 17.95 4.68
C PHE A 119 -4.40 18.33 5.06
N THR A 120 -5.21 18.63 4.05
CA THR A 120 -6.58 19.14 4.22
C THR A 120 -7.63 18.10 3.85
N SER A 121 -7.31 17.20 2.92
CA SER A 121 -8.14 16.04 2.64
C SER A 121 -7.36 14.88 2.07
N CYS A 122 -7.90 13.68 2.21
CA CYS A 122 -7.46 12.51 1.48
C CYS A 122 -8.59 11.52 1.36
N LYS A 123 -8.42 10.53 0.49
CA LYS A 123 -9.32 9.39 0.40
C LYS A 123 -8.69 8.15 1.01
N ILE A 124 -9.49 7.36 1.72
CA ILE A 124 -9.03 6.12 2.36
C ILE A 124 -9.78 4.93 1.77
N THR A 125 -9.05 3.98 1.19
CA THR A 125 -9.60 2.72 0.70
C THR A 125 -9.04 1.55 1.48
N PHE A 126 -9.90 0.83 2.21
CA PHE A 126 -9.52 -0.39 2.90
C PHE A 126 -9.52 -1.57 1.94
N VAL A 127 -8.37 -2.22 1.77
CA VAL A 127 -8.22 -3.43 0.95
C VAL A 127 -8.02 -4.62 1.87
N ASN A 128 -8.87 -5.65 1.76
CA ASN A 128 -8.68 -6.87 2.54
C ASN A 128 -7.55 -7.70 1.92
N ARG A 129 -6.43 -7.86 2.65
CA ARG A 129 -5.23 -8.51 2.15
C ARG A 129 -5.49 -9.96 1.73
N LYS A 130 -6.19 -10.72 2.59
CA LYS A 130 -6.49 -12.14 2.33
C LYS A 130 -7.36 -12.30 1.07
N LYS A 131 -8.39 -11.46 0.91
CA LYS A 131 -9.22 -11.46 -0.30
C LYS A 131 -8.42 -11.08 -1.53
N LEU A 132 -7.57 -10.07 -1.46
CA LEU A 132 -6.72 -9.66 -2.58
C LEU A 132 -5.79 -10.80 -3.02
N ILE A 133 -5.04 -11.38 -2.10
CA ILE A 133 -4.12 -12.50 -2.40
C ILE A 133 -4.88 -13.70 -2.96
N GLY A 134 -6.02 -14.06 -2.36
CA GLY A 134 -6.87 -15.14 -2.85
C GLY A 134 -7.42 -14.87 -4.26
N PHE A 135 -7.82 -13.63 -4.54
CA PHE A 135 -8.30 -13.22 -5.85
C PHE A 135 -7.19 -13.26 -6.90
N LEU A 136 -6.00 -12.74 -6.58
CA LEU A 136 -4.84 -12.79 -7.48
C LEU A 136 -4.47 -14.24 -7.80
N LYS A 137 -4.41 -15.11 -6.78
CA LYS A 137 -4.17 -16.55 -6.95
C LYS A 137 -5.21 -17.20 -7.87
N ASN A 138 -6.49 -16.87 -7.72
CA ASN A 138 -7.56 -17.39 -8.60
C ASN A 138 -7.45 -16.90 -10.05
N ARG A 139 -6.69 -15.82 -10.29
CA ARG A 139 -6.33 -15.34 -11.63
C ARG A 139 -4.98 -15.86 -12.12
N ASN A 140 -4.40 -16.86 -11.45
CA ASN A 140 -3.05 -17.36 -11.69
C ASN A 140 -1.96 -16.29 -11.51
N ILE A 141 -2.22 -15.28 -10.69
CA ILE A 141 -1.23 -14.26 -10.29
C ILE A 141 -0.79 -14.64 -8.88
N ASP A 142 0.12 -15.62 -8.80
CA ASP A 142 0.77 -15.98 -7.56
C ASP A 142 2.26 -15.67 -7.61
N LYS A 143 2.96 -15.98 -6.52
CA LYS A 143 4.39 -15.71 -6.40
C LYS A 143 5.20 -16.39 -7.51
N SER A 144 4.87 -17.61 -7.91
CA SER A 144 5.61 -18.33 -8.94
C SER A 144 5.48 -17.64 -10.30
N VAL A 145 4.26 -17.28 -10.68
CA VAL A 145 4.02 -16.58 -11.95
C VAL A 145 4.71 -15.22 -11.93
N LEU A 146 4.63 -14.48 -10.82
CA LEU A 146 5.33 -13.20 -10.70
C LEU A 146 6.85 -13.38 -10.82
N ASP A 147 7.45 -14.38 -10.17
CA ASP A 147 8.88 -14.67 -10.26
C ASP A 147 9.34 -14.96 -11.71
N GLU A 148 8.49 -15.57 -12.54
CA GLU A 148 8.74 -15.74 -13.98
C GLU A 148 8.80 -14.40 -14.72
N TYR A 149 7.88 -13.47 -14.43
CA TYR A 149 7.94 -12.11 -14.97
C TYR A 149 9.17 -11.36 -14.46
N LEU A 150 9.54 -11.51 -13.18
CA LEU A 150 10.73 -10.86 -12.62
C LEU A 150 12.01 -11.30 -13.32
N THR A 151 12.09 -12.59 -13.69
CA THR A 151 13.23 -13.16 -14.42
C THR A 151 13.20 -12.77 -15.90
N THR A 152 12.03 -12.83 -16.54
CA THR A 152 11.88 -12.53 -17.97
C THR A 152 12.20 -11.07 -18.29
N TYR A 153 11.84 -10.16 -17.39
CA TYR A 153 12.01 -8.71 -17.56
C TYR A 153 13.09 -8.15 -16.61
N GLU A 154 14.07 -8.98 -16.24
CA GLU A 154 15.18 -8.54 -15.40
C GLU A 154 15.94 -7.38 -16.10
N GLY A 155 16.16 -6.28 -15.36
CA GLY A 155 16.84 -5.09 -15.87
C GLY A 155 15.95 -4.11 -16.65
N GLU A 156 14.71 -4.48 -16.97
CA GLU A 156 13.77 -3.59 -17.67
C GLU A 156 13.31 -2.41 -16.79
N GLN A 157 12.87 -1.33 -17.43
CA GLN A 157 12.39 -0.13 -16.73
C GLN A 157 10.98 0.23 -17.21
N GLY A 158 10.09 0.51 -16.24
CA GLY A 158 8.75 1.02 -16.50
C GLY A 158 7.67 -0.06 -16.50
N LYS A 159 6.64 0.16 -17.32
CA LYS A 159 5.40 -0.63 -17.33
C LYS A 159 5.59 -1.94 -18.10
N ILE A 160 5.29 -3.06 -17.46
CA ILE A 160 5.21 -4.40 -18.04
C ILE A 160 3.78 -4.93 -17.88
N GLU A 161 3.17 -5.40 -18.97
CA GLU A 161 1.81 -5.94 -18.94
C GLU A 161 1.82 -7.39 -18.47
N LEU A 162 0.96 -7.73 -17.50
CA LEU A 162 0.69 -9.11 -17.14
C LEU A 162 -0.39 -9.65 -18.07
N ARG A 163 -0.20 -10.85 -18.60
CA ARG A 163 -1.19 -11.53 -19.45
C ARG A 163 -2.50 -11.78 -18.70
N GLU A 164 -2.43 -11.91 -17.38
CA GLU A 164 -3.53 -12.22 -16.47
C GLU A 164 -4.39 -10.99 -16.13
N LEU A 165 -3.93 -9.78 -16.46
CA LEU A 165 -4.62 -8.52 -16.19
C LEU A 165 -4.77 -7.66 -17.44
N LYS A 166 -5.93 -7.01 -17.57
CA LYS A 166 -6.10 -5.95 -18.57
C LYS A 166 -5.41 -4.69 -18.08
N ALA A 167 -4.21 -4.39 -18.61
CA ALA A 167 -3.37 -3.28 -18.15
C ALA A 167 -4.07 -1.92 -18.05
N LYS A 168 -5.04 -1.63 -18.94
CA LYS A 168 -5.80 -0.38 -18.93
C LYS A 168 -6.89 -0.32 -17.87
N THR A 169 -7.43 -1.43 -17.39
CA THR A 169 -8.63 -1.44 -16.53
C THR A 169 -8.40 -2.11 -15.18
N GLU A 170 -7.36 -2.94 -15.05
CA GLU A 170 -7.15 -3.79 -13.88
C GLU A 170 -5.80 -3.51 -13.23
N GLY A 171 -4.70 -3.71 -13.95
CA GLY A 171 -3.36 -3.48 -13.41
C GLY A 171 -2.21 -4.00 -14.26
N TYR A 172 -0.99 -3.68 -13.86
CA TYR A 172 0.25 -4.00 -14.57
C TYR A 172 1.44 -4.06 -13.59
N LEU A 173 2.61 -4.55 -14.03
CA LEU A 173 3.86 -4.47 -13.25
C LEU A 173 4.60 -3.18 -13.57
N TYR A 174 5.24 -2.59 -12.56
CA TYR A 174 6.12 -1.44 -12.75
C TYR A 174 7.50 -1.70 -12.14
N PHE A 175 8.51 -1.67 -13.00
CA PHE A 175 9.91 -1.91 -12.66
C PHE A 175 10.64 -0.57 -12.52
N SER A 176 11.26 -0.35 -11.37
CA SER A 176 12.04 0.87 -11.09
C SER A 176 13.55 0.60 -11.03
N ASN A 177 14.06 -0.19 -11.97
CA ASN A 177 15.44 -0.70 -11.98
C ASN A 177 16.53 0.35 -12.19
N LEU A 178 16.22 1.46 -12.86
CA LEU A 178 17.21 2.49 -13.23
C LEU A 178 17.19 3.71 -12.31
N ASN A 179 16.04 4.01 -11.72
CA ASN A 179 15.82 5.30 -11.04
C ASN A 179 15.86 5.21 -9.51
N LYS A 180 15.90 4.00 -8.94
CA LYS A 180 15.92 3.78 -7.48
C LYS A 180 16.98 2.76 -7.11
N VAL A 181 17.74 3.04 -6.05
CA VAL A 181 18.76 2.11 -5.50
C VAL A 181 18.14 0.78 -5.11
N GLU A 182 16.92 0.82 -4.56
CA GLU A 182 16.20 -0.36 -4.11
C GLU A 182 15.55 -1.14 -5.26
N LYS A 183 15.54 -0.62 -6.49
CA LYS A 183 14.97 -1.29 -7.67
C LYS A 183 13.63 -2.01 -7.41
N PRO A 184 12.65 -1.32 -6.79
CA PRO A 184 11.41 -1.98 -6.39
C PRO A 184 10.60 -2.38 -7.63
N ILE A 185 9.92 -3.52 -7.49
CA ILE A 185 8.98 -4.01 -8.49
C ILE A 185 7.61 -4.07 -7.83
N ASN A 186 6.65 -3.41 -8.46
CA ASN A 186 5.32 -3.21 -7.92
C ASN A 186 4.25 -3.77 -8.85
N LEU A 187 3.23 -4.40 -8.29
CA LEU A 187 1.96 -4.64 -8.95
C LEU A 187 1.08 -3.39 -8.80
N ILE A 188 0.88 -2.67 -9.89
CA ILE A 188 0.01 -1.50 -9.93
C ILE A 188 -1.42 -1.97 -10.20
N LEU A 189 -2.35 -1.71 -9.30
CA LEU A 189 -3.77 -2.05 -9.47
C LEU A 189 -4.63 -0.79 -9.52
N ARG A 190 -5.67 -0.79 -10.35
CA ARG A 190 -6.67 0.30 -10.36
C ARG A 190 -7.54 0.20 -9.12
N LEU A 191 -7.78 1.33 -8.46
CA LEU A 191 -8.64 1.37 -7.26
C LEU A 191 -10.06 0.91 -7.58
N GLU A 192 -10.59 1.32 -8.73
CA GLU A 192 -11.92 0.90 -9.18
C GLU A 192 -12.03 -0.63 -9.39
N PHE A 193 -10.96 -1.24 -9.88
CA PHE A 193 -10.89 -2.70 -10.03
C PHE A 193 -10.99 -3.41 -8.67
N LEU A 194 -10.30 -2.89 -7.64
CA LEU A 194 -10.39 -3.42 -6.28
C LEU A 194 -11.79 -3.28 -5.68
N LEU A 195 -12.44 -2.14 -5.90
CA LEU A 195 -13.79 -1.84 -5.40
C LEU A 195 -14.84 -2.73 -6.09
N THR A 196 -14.85 -2.76 -7.43
CA THR A 196 -15.83 -3.52 -8.22
C THR A 196 -15.75 -5.02 -7.95
N ASN A 197 -14.56 -5.57 -7.63
CA ASN A 197 -14.40 -6.99 -7.30
C ASN A 197 -14.61 -7.32 -5.81
N GLY A 198 -15.08 -6.37 -4.99
CA GLY A 198 -15.35 -6.61 -3.57
C GLY A 198 -14.09 -6.91 -2.73
N LEU A 199 -12.92 -6.50 -3.22
CA LEU A 199 -11.63 -6.64 -2.54
C LEU A 199 -11.39 -5.47 -1.59
N ALA A 200 -12.03 -4.34 -1.87
CA ALA A 200 -11.84 -3.10 -1.15
C ALA A 200 -13.14 -2.37 -0.86
N LYS A 201 -13.09 -1.44 0.10
CA LYS A 201 -14.17 -0.49 0.40
C LYS A 201 -13.58 0.89 0.70
N ARG A 202 -14.17 1.92 0.10
CA ARG A 202 -13.85 3.34 0.38
C ARG A 202 -14.48 3.74 1.71
N LEU A 203 -13.70 4.42 2.57
CA LEU A 203 -14.19 5.04 3.80
C LEU A 203 -14.62 6.49 3.54
N VAL A 204 -13.68 7.27 3.00
CA VAL A 204 -13.82 8.68 2.58
C VAL A 204 -13.20 8.86 1.20
#